data_AF-B9XJT3-F1
#
_entry.id   AF-B9XJT3-F1
#
_cell.length_a   1.000
_cell.length_b   1.000
_cell.length_c   1.000
_cell.angle_alpha   90.00
_cell.angle_beta   90.00
_cell.angle_gamma   90.00
#
_symmetry.space_group_name_H-M   'P 1'
#
loop_
_entity.id
_entity.type
_entity.pdbx_description
1 polymer ?
#
loop_
_entity_poly.entity_id
_entity_poly.type
_entity_poly.pdbx_seq_one_letter_code
_entity_poly.pdbx_strand_id
1 'polypeptide(L)'
;MEQGSRLKAIRMLPIKCLDASRPPLISVDFFPRVTDSYTMGTVKRTKAKTAAKSKPGKKSAATLPKPAAVPNTPDFTERPLQPVEEEDIQLSIKRGYKQLKLDPNKASAVATQNAIARALVQVFRAKKKPSPKTIENLAINLGCLWGQTICDVLGWEWCYVTLDESGAYAIVNSKRSHMVAPMEFILEQLQKQLPEENASLFLFNMLKAGSLLKASPRSYVLVG
;
A
#
# COMPACT_ATOMS: atom_id res chain seq x y z
N MET A 1 54.34 27.41 9.58
CA MET A 1 53.26 26.96 8.69
C MET A 1 52.42 25.94 9.46
N GLU A 2 51.38 26.40 10.14
CA GLU A 2 50.38 25.53 10.78
C GLU A 2 49.02 26.00 10.28
N GLN A 3 48.32 25.16 9.52
CA GLN A 3 46.92 25.38 9.16
C GLN A 3 46.04 24.55 10.10
N GLY A 4 45.37 25.24 11.02
CA GLY A 4 44.40 24.64 11.94
C GLY A 4 43.05 24.43 11.28
N SER A 5 42.65 23.17 11.14
CA SER A 5 41.32 22.75 10.71
C SER A 5 40.28 22.99 11.81
N ARG A 6 39.34 23.90 11.57
CA ARG A 6 38.15 24.12 12.43
C ARG A 6 37.01 23.20 11.99
N LEU A 7 36.82 22.10 12.71
CA LEU A 7 35.59 21.29 12.66
C LEU A 7 34.45 22.07 13.31
N LYS A 8 33.39 22.35 12.53
CA LYS A 8 32.14 22.92 13.05
C LYS A 8 31.25 21.79 13.59
N ALA A 9 30.90 21.88 14.86
CA ALA A 9 29.97 20.97 15.53
C ALA A 9 28.56 21.08 14.91
N ILE A 10 28.02 19.96 14.46
CA ILE A 10 26.64 19.83 13.99
C ILE A 10 25.75 19.69 15.22
N ARG A 11 24.87 20.67 15.44
CA ARG A 11 23.91 20.70 16.53
C ARG A 11 22.71 19.82 16.14
N MET A 12 22.61 18.63 16.72
CA MET A 12 21.43 17.77 16.59
C MET A 12 20.24 18.40 17.31
N LEU A 13 19.11 18.56 16.60
CA LEU A 13 17.84 18.98 17.17
C LEU A 13 17.03 17.75 17.64
N PRO A 14 16.25 17.87 18.72
CA PRO A 14 15.47 16.76 19.26
C PRO A 14 14.30 16.39 18.34
N ILE A 15 14.22 15.11 18.01
CA ILE A 15 13.09 14.47 17.30
C ILE A 15 11.90 14.48 18.26
N LYS A 16 10.83 15.20 17.91
CA LYS A 16 9.57 15.18 18.65
C LYS A 16 8.78 13.94 18.23
N CYS A 17 8.47 13.07 19.18
CA CYS A 17 7.54 11.96 19.00
C CYS A 17 6.16 12.53 18.62
N LEU A 18 5.70 12.24 17.40
CA LEU A 18 4.35 12.55 16.93
C LEU A 18 3.39 11.46 17.42
N ASP A 19 2.30 11.94 18.02
CA ASP A 19 1.22 11.19 18.63
C ASP A 19 0.45 10.35 17.59
N ALA A 20 0.24 9.07 17.90
CA ALA A 20 -0.30 8.07 16.99
C ALA A 20 -1.83 7.98 17.09
N SER A 21 -2.55 9.02 16.67
CA SER A 21 -3.99 8.89 16.39
C SER A 21 -4.20 8.43 14.95
N ARG A 22 -4.24 7.11 14.73
CA ARG A 22 -4.58 6.54 13.42
C ARG A 22 -6.04 6.92 13.05
N PRO A 23 -6.31 7.54 11.88
CA PRO A 23 -7.67 7.62 11.37
C PRO A 23 -8.16 6.23 10.93
N PRO A 24 -9.49 5.98 10.93
CA PRO A 24 -10.06 4.71 10.49
C PRO A 24 -9.72 4.45 9.02
N LEU A 25 -9.37 3.19 8.72
CA LEU A 25 -9.18 2.67 7.37
C LEU A 25 -10.44 2.99 6.55
N ILE A 26 -10.26 3.76 5.48
CA ILE A 26 -11.31 4.04 4.51
C ILE A 26 -11.51 2.73 3.74
N SER A 27 -12.71 2.15 3.80
CA SER A 27 -13.13 1.06 2.92
C SER A 27 -12.99 1.53 1.48
N VAL A 28 -11.99 1.03 0.76
CA VAL A 28 -11.80 1.25 -0.67
C VAL A 28 -12.58 0.21 -1.44
N ASP A 29 -13.91 0.23 -1.29
CA ASP A 29 -14.83 -0.47 -2.17
C ASP A 29 -14.90 0.26 -3.52
N PHE A 30 -13.79 0.37 -4.27
CA PHE A 30 -13.83 1.11 -5.53
C PHE A 30 -12.65 0.85 -6.49
N PHE A 31 -12.71 -0.27 -7.20
CA PHE A 31 -12.22 -0.32 -8.58
C PHE A 31 -13.41 -0.61 -9.50
N PRO A 32 -14.09 0.40 -10.07
CA PRO A 32 -14.95 0.15 -11.19
C PRO A 32 -14.08 -0.39 -12.34
N ARG A 33 -14.51 -1.49 -12.96
CA ARG A 33 -14.00 -1.89 -14.28
C ARG A 33 -13.99 -0.65 -15.17
N VAL A 34 -12.90 -0.44 -15.91
CA VAL A 34 -12.60 0.77 -16.71
C VAL A 34 -13.57 0.99 -17.90
N THR A 35 -14.76 0.38 -17.93
CA THR A 35 -15.69 0.51 -19.05
C THR A 35 -16.99 1.25 -18.77
N ASP A 36 -17.43 1.44 -17.52
CA ASP A 36 -18.81 1.94 -17.30
C ASP A 36 -18.85 3.33 -16.64
N SER A 37 -19.34 4.30 -17.41
CA SER A 37 -19.65 5.66 -16.99
C SER A 37 -20.79 5.68 -15.96
N TYR A 38 -20.55 6.21 -14.75
CA TYR A 38 -21.55 6.28 -13.69
C TYR A 38 -21.93 7.72 -13.31
N THR A 39 -23.24 7.98 -13.31
CA THR A 39 -23.90 9.19 -12.82
C THR A 39 -24.10 9.11 -11.30
N MET A 40 -23.59 10.10 -10.56
CA MET A 40 -23.69 10.13 -9.09
C MET A 40 -25.03 10.74 -8.64
N GLY A 41 -25.88 9.91 -8.03
CA GLY A 41 -27.06 10.33 -7.28
C GLY A 41 -26.71 10.75 -5.85
N THR A 42 -27.21 11.91 -5.41
CA THR A 42 -26.96 12.49 -4.08
C THR A 42 -27.82 11.83 -3.00
N VAL A 43 -27.19 11.25 -1.97
CA VAL A 43 -27.87 10.70 -0.78
C VAL A 43 -27.90 11.74 0.35
N LYS A 44 -29.11 12.04 0.86
CA LYS A 44 -29.34 12.94 2.01
C LYS A 44 -29.16 12.19 3.33
N ARG A 45 -28.38 12.80 4.24
CA ARG A 45 -28.03 12.26 5.57
C ARG A 45 -29.01 12.79 6.64
N THR A 46 -29.81 11.92 7.24
CA THR A 46 -30.67 12.24 8.39
C THR A 46 -29.91 12.11 9.71
N LYS A 47 -30.07 13.09 10.61
CA LYS A 47 -29.47 13.13 11.95
C LYS A 47 -30.40 12.48 12.96
N ALA A 48 -29.93 11.48 13.70
CA ALA A 48 -30.61 10.93 14.88
C ALA A 48 -30.05 11.56 16.17
N LYS A 49 -30.98 11.99 17.05
CA LYS A 49 -30.75 12.45 18.42
C LYS A 49 -30.64 11.24 19.36
N THR A 50 -29.69 11.28 20.30
CA THR A 50 -29.66 10.36 21.45
C THR A 50 -29.68 11.16 22.74
N ALA A 51 -30.62 10.81 23.61
CA ALA A 51 -30.70 11.22 25.00
C ALA A 51 -30.98 9.97 25.85
N ALA A 52 -30.25 9.81 26.96
CA ALA A 52 -30.79 9.51 28.30
C ALA A 52 -29.73 8.87 29.20
N LYS A 53 -29.65 9.41 30.43
CA LYS A 53 -28.89 8.94 31.59
C LYS A 53 -29.52 7.67 32.18
N SER A 54 -28.71 6.75 32.70
CA SER A 54 -29.12 5.80 33.74
C SER A 54 -27.97 5.41 34.68
N LYS A 55 -28.37 5.00 35.89
CA LYS A 55 -27.67 4.98 37.20
C LYS A 55 -26.65 3.84 37.40
N PRO A 56 -25.76 3.93 38.42
CA PRO A 56 -24.82 2.87 38.78
C PRO A 56 -25.44 1.82 39.72
N GLY A 57 -25.44 0.55 39.29
CA GLY A 57 -25.81 -0.61 40.10
C GLY A 57 -24.60 -1.51 40.36
N LYS A 58 -24.39 -1.88 41.63
CA LYS A 58 -23.38 -2.83 42.15
C LYS A 58 -23.41 -4.16 41.39
N LYS A 59 -22.24 -4.61 40.91
CA LYS A 59 -22.08 -5.91 40.22
C LYS A 59 -21.33 -6.91 41.09
N SER A 60 -21.96 -8.04 41.32
CA SER A 60 -21.39 -9.27 41.86
C SER A 60 -20.50 -9.94 40.81
N ALA A 61 -19.35 -10.45 41.24
CA ALA A 61 -18.37 -11.13 40.39
C ALA A 61 -18.86 -12.53 40.00
N ALA A 62 -19.47 -12.65 38.82
CA ALA A 62 -19.72 -13.91 38.15
C ALA A 62 -18.61 -14.16 37.13
N THR A 63 -17.81 -15.21 37.34
CA THR A 63 -16.78 -15.67 36.41
C THR A 63 -17.46 -16.21 35.15
N LEU A 64 -17.50 -15.41 34.09
CA LEU A 64 -18.05 -15.81 32.79
C LEU A 64 -17.14 -16.87 32.14
N PRO A 65 -17.71 -17.94 31.55
CA PRO A 65 -16.95 -18.89 30.74
C PRO A 65 -16.32 -18.15 29.56
N LYS A 66 -14.99 -18.32 29.41
CA LYS A 66 -14.20 -17.74 28.32
C LYS A 66 -14.82 -18.18 26.99
N PRO A 67 -15.38 -17.27 26.17
CA PRO A 67 -15.94 -17.62 24.87
C PRO A 67 -14.85 -18.33 24.05
N ALA A 68 -15.18 -19.51 23.51
CA ALA A 68 -14.31 -20.17 22.56
C ALA A 68 -14.16 -19.21 21.37
N ALA A 69 -12.97 -18.63 21.22
CA ALA A 69 -12.65 -17.76 20.11
C ALA A 69 -12.65 -18.64 18.85
N VAL A 70 -13.72 -18.57 18.07
CA VAL A 70 -13.72 -19.10 16.71
C VAL A 70 -12.76 -18.19 15.94
N PRO A 71 -11.62 -18.68 15.45
CA PRO A 71 -10.76 -17.88 14.60
C PRO A 71 -11.53 -17.62 13.31
N ASN A 72 -12.05 -16.40 13.15
CA ASN A 72 -12.50 -15.88 11.87
C ASN A 72 -11.25 -15.69 11.00
N THR A 73 -10.74 -16.79 10.43
CA THR A 73 -9.80 -16.69 9.31
C THR A 73 -10.57 -16.09 8.15
N PRO A 74 -10.14 -14.94 7.60
CA PRO A 74 -10.78 -14.37 6.42
C PRO A 74 -10.77 -15.41 5.30
N ASP A 75 -11.86 -15.49 4.55
CA ASP A 75 -11.94 -16.39 3.40
C ASP A 75 -11.26 -15.73 2.21
N PHE A 76 -10.10 -16.26 1.82
CA PHE A 76 -9.33 -15.78 0.68
C PHE A 76 -9.55 -16.72 -0.50
N THR A 77 -9.97 -16.16 -1.62
CA THR A 77 -9.95 -16.87 -2.90
C THR A 77 -8.93 -16.23 -3.82
N GLU A 78 -8.05 -17.04 -4.42
CA GLU A 78 -7.12 -16.57 -5.45
C GLU A 78 -7.42 -17.24 -6.78
N ARG A 79 -7.10 -16.54 -7.88
CA ARG A 79 -7.03 -17.11 -9.21
C ARG A 79 -5.87 -16.52 -10.01
N PRO A 80 -5.35 -17.24 -11.00
CA PRO A 80 -4.46 -16.66 -12.00
C PRO A 80 -5.09 -15.46 -12.69
N LEU A 81 -4.24 -14.58 -13.22
CA LEU A 81 -4.69 -13.52 -14.11
C LEU A 81 -5.29 -14.12 -15.38
N GLN A 82 -6.35 -13.49 -15.86
CA GLN A 82 -6.87 -13.75 -17.19
C GLN A 82 -6.01 -13.03 -18.24
N PRO A 83 -5.97 -13.49 -19.50
CA PRO A 83 -5.12 -12.87 -20.53
C PRO A 83 -5.34 -11.37 -20.72
N VAL A 84 -6.58 -10.90 -20.61
CA VAL A 84 -6.92 -9.47 -20.69
C VAL A 84 -6.34 -8.68 -19.53
N GLU A 85 -6.40 -9.24 -18.32
CA GLU A 85 -5.86 -8.60 -17.10
C GLU A 85 -4.32 -8.56 -17.15
N GLU A 86 -3.70 -9.61 -17.68
CA GLU A 86 -2.26 -9.65 -17.94
C GLU A 86 -1.85 -8.58 -18.95
N GLU A 87 -2.59 -8.44 -20.06
CA GLU A 87 -2.35 -7.38 -21.05
C GLU A 87 -2.46 -5.97 -20.44
N ASP A 88 -3.47 -5.72 -19.61
CA ASP A 88 -3.66 -4.45 -18.91
C ASP A 88 -2.51 -4.12 -17.95
N ILE A 89 -2.01 -5.13 -17.21
CA ILE A 89 -0.84 -5.00 -16.35
C ILE A 89 0.40 -4.70 -17.19
N GLN A 90 0.63 -5.43 -18.29
CA GLN A 90 1.77 -5.19 -19.19
C GLN A 90 1.74 -3.80 -19.82
N LEU A 91 0.56 -3.32 -20.21
CA LEU A 91 0.37 -1.97 -20.73
C LEU A 91 0.70 -0.92 -19.65
N SER A 92 0.27 -1.15 -18.42
CA SER A 92 0.55 -0.27 -17.28
C SER A 92 2.04 -0.23 -16.92
N ILE A 93 2.73 -1.38 -17.00
CA ILE A 93 4.20 -1.47 -16.84
C ILE A 93 4.92 -0.63 -17.90
N LYS A 94 4.55 -0.77 -19.19
CA LYS A 94 5.11 0.02 -20.30
C LYS A 94 4.90 1.53 -20.08
N ARG A 95 3.71 1.92 -19.62
CA ARG A 95 3.39 3.31 -19.27
C ARG A 95 4.22 3.81 -18.09
N GLY A 96 4.46 2.98 -17.06
CA GLY A 96 5.33 3.27 -15.94
C GLY A 96 6.77 3.57 -16.39
N TYR A 97 7.35 2.71 -17.25
CA TYR A 97 8.69 2.95 -17.82
C TYR A 97 8.75 4.28 -18.59
N LYS A 98 7.74 4.57 -19.40
CA LYS A 98 7.63 5.84 -20.14
C LYS A 98 7.53 7.05 -19.21
N GLN A 99 6.74 6.96 -18.14
CA GLN A 99 6.59 8.04 -17.15
C GLN A 99 7.91 8.34 -16.43
N LEU A 100 8.69 7.30 -16.10
CA LEU A 100 9.99 7.42 -15.45
C LEU A 100 11.14 7.73 -16.41
N LYS A 101 10.87 7.77 -17.72
CA LYS A 101 11.87 7.95 -18.79
C LYS A 101 12.99 6.91 -18.71
N LEU A 102 12.62 5.66 -18.42
CA LEU A 102 13.53 4.53 -18.34
C LEU A 102 13.39 3.63 -19.56
N ASP A 103 14.50 3.02 -19.98
CA ASP A 103 14.52 1.98 -21.02
C ASP A 103 14.32 0.61 -20.34
N PRO A 104 13.24 -0.13 -20.67
CA PRO A 104 12.93 -1.42 -20.04
C PRO A 104 14.02 -2.47 -20.26
N ASN A 105 14.85 -2.33 -21.31
CA ASN A 105 15.91 -3.29 -21.61
C ASN A 105 17.24 -2.98 -20.90
N LYS A 106 17.38 -1.81 -20.28
CA LYS A 106 18.64 -1.34 -19.66
C LYS A 106 18.50 -1.05 -18.18
N ALA A 107 17.31 -0.70 -17.71
CA ALA A 107 17.09 -0.35 -16.32
C ALA A 107 17.13 -1.61 -15.44
N SER A 108 18.03 -1.63 -14.45
CA SER A 108 18.02 -2.67 -13.42
C SER A 108 16.83 -2.47 -12.47
N ALA A 109 16.36 -3.54 -11.82
CA ALA A 109 15.28 -3.44 -10.83
C ALA A 109 15.57 -2.38 -9.75
N VAL A 110 16.82 -2.30 -9.25
CA VAL A 110 17.23 -1.29 -8.27
C VAL A 110 17.16 0.13 -8.83
N ALA A 111 17.56 0.34 -10.09
CA ALA A 111 17.46 1.64 -10.74
C ALA A 111 15.99 2.07 -10.93
N THR A 112 15.14 1.12 -11.33
CA THR A 112 13.69 1.31 -11.47
C THR A 112 13.04 1.66 -10.13
N GLN A 113 13.35 0.92 -9.07
CA GLN A 113 12.85 1.18 -7.71
C GLN A 113 13.25 2.57 -7.19
N ASN A 114 14.51 2.96 -7.40
CA ASN A 114 14.96 4.31 -7.07
C ASN A 114 14.26 5.40 -7.89
N ALA A 115 13.93 5.14 -9.16
CA ALA A 115 13.20 6.07 -9.99
C ALA A 115 11.74 6.24 -9.54
N ILE A 116 11.07 5.15 -9.18
CA ILE A 116 9.73 5.17 -8.57
C ILE A 116 9.76 6.00 -7.28
N ALA A 117 10.70 5.70 -6.38
CA ALA A 117 10.89 6.42 -5.13
C ALA A 117 11.05 7.95 -5.35
N ARG A 118 11.86 8.36 -6.34
CA ARG A 118 12.02 9.77 -6.70
C ARG A 118 10.74 10.37 -7.28
N ALA A 119 10.01 9.64 -8.10
CA ALA A 119 8.74 10.11 -8.68
C ALA A 119 7.70 10.39 -7.61
N LEU A 120 7.59 9.52 -6.58
CA LEU A 120 6.71 9.75 -5.43
C LEU A 120 7.07 11.05 -4.71
N VAL A 121 8.35 11.27 -4.41
CA VAL A 121 8.84 12.50 -3.75
C VAL A 121 8.57 13.74 -4.62
N GLN A 122 8.70 13.64 -5.94
CA GLN A 122 8.42 14.75 -6.86
C GLN A 122 6.94 15.15 -6.85
N VAL A 123 6.02 14.18 -6.79
CA VAL A 123 4.58 14.47 -6.67
C VAL A 123 4.29 15.29 -5.42
N PHE A 124 4.93 14.96 -4.29
CA PHE A 124 4.76 15.72 -3.05
C PHE A 124 5.39 17.10 -3.07
N ARG A 125 6.55 17.24 -3.71
CA ARG A 125 7.27 18.53 -3.81
C ARG A 125 6.71 19.44 -4.90
N ALA A 126 5.79 18.95 -5.73
CA ALA A 126 5.18 19.74 -6.78
C ALA A 126 4.40 20.92 -6.19
N LYS A 127 4.63 22.13 -6.72
CA LYS A 127 3.89 23.34 -6.31
C LYS A 127 2.38 23.21 -6.54
N LYS A 128 1.98 22.43 -7.55
CA LYS A 128 0.58 22.17 -7.89
C LYS A 128 0.26 20.71 -7.58
N LYS A 129 -0.75 20.49 -6.74
CA LYS A 129 -1.25 19.14 -6.46
C LYS A 129 -1.85 18.53 -7.74
N PRO A 130 -1.48 17.30 -8.11
CA PRO A 130 -2.14 16.60 -9.22
C PRO A 130 -3.62 16.39 -8.93
N SER A 131 -4.42 16.19 -9.99
CA SER A 131 -5.83 15.83 -9.83
C SER A 131 -5.95 14.39 -9.29
N PRO A 132 -7.07 14.03 -8.63
CA PRO A 132 -7.31 12.66 -8.16
C PRO A 132 -7.12 11.61 -9.26
N LYS A 133 -7.69 11.86 -10.45
CA LYS A 133 -7.51 10.99 -11.63
C LYS A 133 -6.05 10.84 -12.06
N THR A 134 -5.23 11.89 -11.93
CA THR A 134 -3.78 11.78 -12.21
C THR A 134 -3.08 10.92 -11.15
N ILE A 135 -3.46 11.04 -9.88
CA ILE A 135 -2.92 10.24 -8.78
C ILE A 135 -3.25 8.75 -8.99
N GLU A 136 -4.50 8.42 -9.29
CA GLU A 136 -4.94 7.05 -9.57
C GLU A 136 -4.18 6.45 -10.75
N ASN A 137 -4.06 7.18 -11.86
CA ASN A 137 -3.30 6.71 -13.02
C ASN A 137 -1.82 6.50 -12.68
N LEU A 138 -1.21 7.39 -11.90
CA LEU A 138 0.17 7.20 -11.44
C LEU A 138 0.29 5.96 -10.55
N ALA A 139 -0.66 5.75 -9.63
CA ALA A 139 -0.66 4.59 -8.74
C ALA A 139 -0.74 3.27 -9.50
N ILE A 140 -1.61 3.17 -10.51
CA ILE A 140 -1.73 1.98 -11.36
C ILE A 140 -0.42 1.73 -12.12
N ASN A 141 0.07 2.74 -12.86
CA ASN A 141 1.25 2.54 -13.72
C ASN A 141 2.52 2.27 -12.90
N LEU A 142 2.76 3.03 -11.83
CA LEU A 142 3.92 2.84 -10.96
C LEU A 142 3.78 1.60 -10.07
N GLY A 143 2.57 1.27 -9.62
CA GLY A 143 2.27 0.04 -8.88
C GLY A 143 2.54 -1.21 -9.68
N CYS A 144 2.02 -1.30 -10.92
CA CYS A 144 2.32 -2.42 -11.81
C CYS A 144 3.82 -2.55 -12.09
N LEU A 145 4.50 -1.44 -12.38
CA LEU A 145 5.94 -1.46 -12.60
C LEU A 145 6.71 -1.90 -11.33
N TRP A 146 6.34 -1.38 -10.16
CA TRP A 146 6.94 -1.76 -8.89
C TRP A 146 6.75 -3.26 -8.63
N GLY A 147 5.53 -3.77 -8.79
CA GLY A 147 5.22 -5.18 -8.59
C GLY A 147 5.97 -6.07 -9.56
N GLN A 148 6.07 -5.69 -10.83
CA GLN A 148 6.82 -6.44 -11.83
C GLN A 148 8.28 -6.61 -11.45
N THR A 149 8.94 -5.55 -10.94
CA THR A 149 10.35 -5.68 -10.53
C THR A 149 10.54 -6.65 -9.35
N ILE A 150 9.52 -6.88 -8.52
CA ILE A 150 9.57 -7.89 -7.46
C ILE A 150 9.38 -9.29 -8.04
N CYS A 151 8.43 -9.46 -8.95
CA CYS A 151 8.26 -10.72 -9.69
C CYS A 151 9.57 -11.12 -10.38
N ASP A 152 10.21 -10.19 -11.10
CA ASP A 152 11.45 -10.42 -11.83
C ASP A 152 12.63 -10.79 -10.91
N VAL A 153 12.74 -10.15 -9.74
CA VAL A 153 13.90 -10.33 -8.84
C VAL A 153 13.72 -11.50 -7.87
N LEU A 154 12.51 -11.75 -7.39
CA LEU A 154 12.23 -12.70 -6.32
C LEU A 154 11.45 -13.93 -6.78
N GLY A 155 11.05 -14.00 -8.06
CA GLY A 155 10.21 -15.08 -8.58
C GLY A 155 8.82 -15.11 -7.93
N TRP A 156 8.29 -13.94 -7.58
CA TRP A 156 6.90 -13.80 -7.17
C TRP A 156 5.99 -13.80 -8.39
N GLU A 157 4.71 -14.07 -8.19
CA GLU A 157 3.73 -14.23 -9.26
C GLU A 157 2.58 -13.26 -9.08
N TRP A 158 2.03 -12.76 -10.18
CA TRP A 158 0.81 -11.99 -10.17
C TRP A 158 -0.42 -12.90 -10.06
N CYS A 159 -1.42 -12.48 -9.29
CA CYS A 159 -2.71 -13.14 -9.19
C CYS A 159 -3.82 -12.12 -8.91
N TYR A 160 -5.07 -12.57 -9.02
CA TYR A 160 -6.24 -11.85 -8.52
C TYR A 160 -6.69 -12.49 -7.21
N VAL A 161 -6.74 -11.72 -6.13
CA VAL A 161 -7.16 -12.18 -4.80
C VAL A 161 -8.46 -11.49 -4.44
N THR A 162 -9.44 -12.26 -3.95
CA THR A 162 -10.67 -11.74 -3.35
C THR A 162 -10.61 -11.92 -1.84
N LEU A 163 -10.81 -10.82 -1.11
CA LEU A 163 -10.94 -10.75 0.34
C LEU A 163 -12.24 -10.05 0.67
N ASP A 164 -13.13 -10.70 1.43
CA ASP A 164 -14.39 -10.12 1.90
C ASP A 164 -15.20 -9.42 0.77
N GLU A 165 -15.36 -10.11 -0.37
CA GLU A 165 -16.04 -9.64 -1.59
C GLU A 165 -15.30 -8.56 -2.41
N SER A 166 -14.22 -8.00 -1.88
CA SER A 166 -13.35 -7.06 -2.59
C SER A 166 -12.19 -7.78 -3.27
N GLY A 167 -12.02 -7.55 -4.58
CA GLY A 167 -10.95 -8.18 -5.36
C GLY A 167 -9.84 -7.20 -5.74
N ALA A 168 -8.59 -7.64 -5.60
CA ALA A 168 -7.41 -6.85 -5.90
C ALA A 168 -6.37 -7.65 -6.71
N TYR A 169 -5.63 -6.94 -7.56
CA TYR A 169 -4.45 -7.49 -8.22
C TYR A 169 -3.27 -7.48 -7.25
N ALA A 170 -2.76 -8.66 -6.95
CA ALA A 170 -1.69 -8.85 -5.99
C ALA A 170 -0.49 -9.55 -6.63
N ILE A 171 0.66 -9.37 -5.99
CA ILE A 171 1.82 -10.25 -6.18
C ILE A 171 1.98 -11.11 -4.94
N VAL A 172 2.28 -12.39 -5.15
CA VAL A 172 2.36 -13.39 -4.08
C VAL A 172 3.64 -14.18 -4.22
N ASN A 173 4.22 -14.58 -3.08
CA ASN A 173 5.35 -15.49 -3.09
C ASN A 173 4.91 -16.92 -3.47
N SER A 174 5.86 -17.78 -3.82
CA SER A 174 5.58 -19.18 -4.22
C SER A 174 4.83 -20.00 -3.17
N LYS A 175 4.99 -19.66 -1.88
CA LYS A 175 4.27 -20.33 -0.77
C LYS A 175 2.91 -19.71 -0.46
N ARG A 176 2.52 -18.64 -1.15
CA ARG A 176 1.31 -17.83 -0.86
C ARG A 176 1.20 -17.39 0.61
N SER A 177 2.34 -17.26 1.28
CA SER A 177 2.43 -16.87 2.69
C SER A 177 2.29 -15.36 2.87
N HIS A 178 2.73 -14.60 1.87
CA HIS A 178 2.73 -13.15 1.84
C HIS A 178 2.17 -12.67 0.51
N MET A 179 1.50 -11.52 0.55
CA MET A 179 1.02 -10.82 -0.63
C MET A 179 1.28 -9.32 -0.52
N VAL A 180 1.38 -8.66 -1.67
CA VAL A 180 1.34 -7.20 -1.77
C VAL A 180 0.34 -6.84 -2.85
N ALA A 181 -0.50 -5.83 -2.63
CA ALA A 181 -1.33 -5.21 -3.67
C ALA A 181 -0.61 -3.96 -4.20
N PRO A 182 0.18 -4.05 -5.28
CA PRO A 182 1.15 -3.00 -5.62
C PRO A 182 0.51 -1.65 -5.97
N MET A 183 -0.68 -1.68 -6.59
CA MET A 183 -1.40 -0.48 -6.99
C MET A 183 -1.93 0.27 -5.77
N GLU A 184 -2.51 -0.44 -4.80
CA GLU A 184 -3.00 0.11 -3.54
C GLU A 184 -1.84 0.65 -2.70
N PHE A 185 -0.76 -0.13 -2.57
CA PHE A 185 0.43 0.28 -1.86
C PHE A 185 0.97 1.62 -2.38
N ILE A 186 1.15 1.76 -3.71
CA ILE A 186 1.62 3.01 -4.29
C ILE A 186 0.57 4.13 -4.18
N LEU A 187 -0.73 3.82 -4.31
CA LEU A 187 -1.80 4.80 -4.12
C LEU A 187 -1.75 5.42 -2.72
N GLU A 188 -1.61 4.58 -1.69
CA GLU A 188 -1.45 5.03 -0.31
C GLU A 188 -0.22 5.90 -0.15
N GLN A 189 0.91 5.52 -0.76
CA GLN A 189 2.12 6.33 -0.74
C GLN A 189 1.97 7.68 -1.43
N LEU A 190 1.09 7.81 -2.43
CA LEU A 190 0.80 9.08 -3.11
C LEU A 190 -0.20 9.96 -2.33
N GLN A 191 -1.04 9.35 -1.49
CA GLN A 191 -2.07 10.05 -0.72
C GLN A 191 -1.59 10.49 0.67
N LYS A 192 -0.72 9.71 1.33
CA LYS A 192 -0.18 10.01 2.66
C LYS A 192 0.76 11.24 2.59
N GLN A 193 0.65 12.19 3.52
CA GLN A 193 1.62 13.28 3.60
C GLN A 193 3.00 12.71 3.93
N LEU A 194 3.99 13.00 3.06
CA LEU A 194 5.43 12.66 3.15
C LEU A 194 5.83 11.98 4.48
N PRO A 195 5.92 10.65 4.52
CA PRO A 195 6.76 10.02 5.53
C PRO A 195 8.21 10.47 5.31
N GLU A 196 8.96 10.68 6.39
CA GLU A 196 10.40 11.01 6.33
C GLU A 196 11.20 9.94 5.54
N GLU A 197 10.65 8.74 5.40
CA GLU A 197 11.26 7.60 4.74
C GLU A 197 10.43 7.08 3.56
N ASN A 198 11.12 6.77 2.45
CA ASN A 198 10.48 6.26 1.24
C ASN A 198 10.10 4.77 1.42
N ALA A 199 8.87 4.53 1.86
CA ALA A 199 8.41 3.18 2.21
C ALA A 199 8.50 2.19 1.03
N SER A 200 8.38 2.67 -0.22
CA SER A 200 8.44 1.79 -1.41
C SER A 200 9.81 1.13 -1.62
N LEU A 201 10.90 1.91 -1.55
CA LEU A 201 12.25 1.39 -1.68
C LEU A 201 12.65 0.56 -0.45
N PHE A 202 12.21 0.99 0.74
CA PHE A 202 12.45 0.27 1.98
C PHE A 202 11.81 -1.14 1.94
N LEU A 203 10.53 -1.21 1.55
CA LEU A 203 9.83 -2.49 1.42
C LEU A 203 10.50 -3.41 0.38
N PHE A 204 10.88 -2.88 -0.78
CA PHE A 204 11.63 -3.66 -1.77
C PHE A 204 12.92 -4.26 -1.20
N ASN A 205 13.69 -3.47 -0.44
CA ASN A 205 14.93 -3.95 0.18
C ASN A 205 14.66 -5.00 1.26
N MET A 206 13.61 -4.85 2.07
CA MET A 206 13.19 -5.87 3.04
C MET A 206 12.80 -7.19 2.38
N LEU A 207 12.02 -7.13 1.28
CA LEU A 207 11.62 -8.30 0.51
C LEU A 207 12.83 -9.01 -0.08
N LYS A 208 13.74 -8.25 -0.70
CA LYS A 208 14.99 -8.77 -1.27
C LYS A 208 15.90 -9.40 -0.22
N ALA A 209 15.94 -8.85 0.98
CA ALA A 209 16.71 -9.39 2.10
C ALA A 209 16.04 -10.60 2.78
N GLY A 210 14.83 -11.01 2.36
CA GLY A 210 14.07 -12.07 3.01
C GLY A 210 13.74 -11.78 4.47
N SER A 211 13.67 -10.50 4.86
CA SER A 211 13.52 -10.05 6.25
C SER A 211 12.06 -9.99 6.72
N LEU A 212 11.14 -10.61 5.98
CA LEU A 212 9.74 -10.72 6.40
C LEU A 212 9.61 -11.68 7.59
N LEU A 213 8.63 -11.42 8.44
CA LEU A 213 8.25 -12.34 9.50
C LEU A 213 7.82 -13.69 8.87
N LYS A 214 8.12 -14.79 9.55
CA LYS A 214 7.68 -16.10 9.08
C LYS A 214 6.15 -16.16 9.17
N ALA A 215 5.51 -16.47 8.05
CA ALA A 215 4.08 -16.72 7.95
C ALA A 215 3.83 -18.15 7.48
N SER A 216 2.68 -18.72 7.85
CA SER A 216 2.30 -20.05 7.38
C SER A 216 2.06 -20.06 5.87
N PRO A 217 2.27 -21.18 5.17
CA PRO A 217 1.85 -21.29 3.78
C PRO A 217 0.36 -20.94 3.61
N ARG A 218 0.01 -20.26 2.52
CA ARG A 218 -1.37 -19.81 2.20
C ARG A 218 -2.03 -18.90 3.23
N SER A 219 -1.28 -18.18 4.06
CA SER A 219 -1.84 -17.18 4.98
C SER A 219 -2.09 -15.81 4.37
N TYR A 220 -1.55 -15.53 3.17
CA TYR A 220 -1.71 -14.24 2.48
C TYR A 220 -1.50 -13.01 3.38
N VAL A 221 -0.44 -13.01 4.19
CA VAL A 221 -0.14 -11.85 5.04
C VAL A 221 0.16 -10.66 4.14
N LEU A 222 -0.69 -9.64 4.21
CA LEU A 222 -0.50 -8.41 3.47
C LEU A 222 0.75 -7.68 3.96
N VAL A 223 1.62 -7.30 3.04
CA VAL A 223 2.84 -6.53 3.32
C VAL A 223 2.79 -5.21 2.56
N GLY A 224 2.97 -4.10 3.28
CA GLY A 224 2.99 -2.75 2.71
C GLY A 224 1.76 -1.95 3.08
#